data_AF-A0A535DVK9-F1
#
_entry.id   AF-A0A535DVK9-F1
#
_cell.length_a   1.000
_cell.length_b   1.000
_cell.length_c   1.000
_cell.angle_alpha   90.00
_cell.angle_beta   90.00
_cell.angle_gamma   90.00
#
_symmetry.space_group_name_H-M   'P 1'
#
loop_
_entity.id
_entity.type
_entity.pdbx_description
1 polymer ?
#
loop_
_entity_poly.entity_id
_entity_poly.type
_entity_poly.pdbx_seq_one_letter_code
_entity_poly.pdbx_strand_id
1 'polypeptide(L)' 'MNLYTFVQLVEVAMFAAVLGYGVLAHWPSLAVLGGGLLIGKAVLNILAPEGGTILRRSLAGYALGAIYVAAGLLLIHFGS' A
#
# COMPACT_ATOMS: atom_id res chain seq x y z
N MET A 1 16.46 12.36 12.45
CA MET A 1 15.61 11.26 11.94
C MET A 1 16.49 10.33 11.11
N ASN A 2 16.28 9.02 11.17
CA ASN A 2 17.00 8.08 10.31
C ASN A 2 16.55 8.28 8.85
N LEU A 3 17.49 8.27 7.90
CA LEU A 3 17.21 8.41 6.47
C LEU A 3 16.15 7.39 6.00
N TYR A 4 16.20 6.18 6.55
CA TYR A 4 15.21 5.14 6.29
C TYR A 4 13.78 5.57 6.67
N THR A 5 13.61 6.15 7.86
CA THR A 5 12.30 6.64 8.32
C THR A 5 11.78 7.80 7.47
N PHE A 6 12.67 8.68 7.00
CA PHE A 6 12.29 9.77 6.10
C PHE A 6 11.78 9.23 4.76
N VAL A 7 12.47 8.26 4.17
CA VAL A 7 12.03 7.60 2.93
C VAL A 7 10.66 6.95 3.10
N GLN A 8 10.44 6.25 4.22
CA GLN A 8 9.15 5.64 4.52
C GLN A 8 8.01 6.67 4.60
N LEU A 9 8.25 7.83 5.22
CA LEU A 9 7.27 8.91 5.29
C LEU A 9 6.93 9.47 3.91
N VAL A 10 7.94 9.67 3.05
CA VAL A 10 7.73 10.14 1.67
C VAL A 10 6.90 9.13 0.88
N GLU A 11 7.20 7.83 0.98
CA GLU A 11 6.43 6.78 0.32
C GLU A 11 4.98 6.74 0.79
N VAL A 12 4.74 6.83 2.11
CA VAL A 12 3.38 6.91 2.67
C VAL A 12 2.63 8.13 2.14
N ALA A 13 3.29 9.29 2.09
CA ALA A 13 2.69 10.51 1.56
C ALA A 13 2.32 10.37 0.07
N MET A 14 3.18 9.76 -0.75
CA MET A 14 2.87 9.50 -2.16
C MET A 14 1.70 8.53 -2.33
N PHE A 15 1.66 7.44 -1.55
CA PHE A 15 0.58 6.46 -1.66
C PHE A 15 -0.77 7.02 -1.19
N ALA A 16 -0.74 7.87 -0.16
CA ALA A 16 -1.91 8.63 0.27
C ALA A 16 -2.38 9.62 -0.81
N ALA A 17 -1.45 10.27 -1.53
CA ALA A 17 -1.80 11.13 -2.66
C ALA A 17 -2.45 10.34 -3.81
N VAL A 18 -1.97 9.14 -4.13
CA VAL A 18 -2.59 8.26 -5.14
C VAL A 18 -4.02 7.87 -4.73
N LEU A 19 -4.21 7.44 -3.47
CA LEU A 19 -5.54 7.12 -2.96
C LEU A 19 -6.46 8.35 -2.99
N GLY A 20 -5.99 9.49 -2.49
CA GLY A 20 -6.74 10.73 -2.47
C GLY A 20 -7.14 11.19 -3.87
N TYR A 21 -6.22 11.13 -4.82
CA TYR A 21 -6.50 11.44 -6.23
C TYR A 21 -7.54 10.47 -6.82
N GLY A 22 -7.40 9.16 -6.59
CA GLY A 22 -8.38 8.17 -7.05
C GLY A 22 -9.79 8.42 -6.51
N VAL A 23 -9.89 8.82 -5.24
CA VAL A 23 -11.17 9.20 -4.63
C VAL A 23 -11.74 10.48 -5.24
N LEU A 24 -10.93 11.54 -5.32
CA LEU A 24 -11.36 12.86 -5.83
C LEU A 24 -11.70 12.83 -7.32
N ALA A 25 -11.01 12.03 -8.13
CA ALA A 25 -11.25 11.88 -9.55
C ALA A 25 -12.36 10.85 -9.87
N HIS A 26 -12.99 10.24 -8.85
CA HIS A 26 -13.94 9.15 -9.00
C HIS A 26 -13.40 7.96 -9.82
N TRP A 27 -12.11 7.64 -9.66
CA TRP A 27 -11.45 6.53 -10.32
C TRP A 27 -11.21 5.39 -9.31
N PRO A 28 -12.17 4.46 -9.16
CA PRO A 28 -12.16 3.47 -8.09
C PRO A 28 -10.92 2.56 -8.16
N SER A 29 -10.43 2.23 -9.35
CA SER A 29 -9.21 1.43 -9.53
C SER A 29 -7.96 2.11 -8.95
N LEU A 30 -7.83 3.44 -9.09
CA LEU A 30 -6.72 4.19 -8.49
C LEU A 30 -6.85 4.29 -6.97
N ALA A 31 -8.08 4.48 -6.47
CA ALA A 31 -8.33 4.52 -5.03
C ALA A 31 -7.94 3.18 -4.37
N VAL A 32 -8.32 2.06 -4.98
CA VAL A 32 -7.95 0.71 -4.54
C VAL A 32 -6.44 0.49 -4.61
N LEU A 33 -5.77 0.93 -5.69
CA LEU A 33 -4.32 0.85 -5.83
C LEU A 33 -3.61 1.59 -4.70
N GLY A 34 -3.97 2.86 -4.47
CA GLY A 34 -3.39 3.67 -3.40
C GLY A 34 -3.61 3.06 -2.01
N GLY A 35 -4.80 2.51 -1.78
CA GLY A 35 -5.13 1.81 -0.53
C GLY A 35 -4.28 0.56 -0.31
N GLY A 36 -4.12 -0.26 -1.35
CA GLY A 36 -3.28 -1.45 -1.28
C GLY A 36 -1.80 -1.16 -1.05
N LEU A 37 -1.27 -0.09 -1.64
CA LEU A 37 0.09 0.39 -1.39
C LEU A 37 0.28 0.83 0.07
N LEU A 38 -0.68 1.58 0.62
CA LEU A 38 -0.66 1.99 2.03
C LEU A 38 -0.74 0.80 2.98
N ILE A 39 -1.60 -0.19 2.70
CA ILE A 39 -1.69 -1.43 3.48
C ILE A 39 -0.36 -2.17 3.45
N GLY A 40 0.26 -2.30 2.28
CA GLY A 40 1.56 -2.96 2.16
C GLY A 40 2.66 -2.28 2.97
N LYS A 41 2.70 -0.94 3.01
CA LYS A 41 3.63 -0.19 3.87
C LYS A 41 3.31 -0.31 5.35
N ALA A 42 2.03 -0.30 5.72
CA ALA A 42 1.61 -0.49 7.10
C ALA A 42 2.07 -1.87 7.61
N VAL A 43 1.85 -2.93 6.84
CA VAL A 43 2.30 -4.29 7.16
C VAL A 43 3.82 -4.35 7.30
N LEU A 44 4.57 -3.75 6.37
CA LEU A 44 6.03 -3.69 6.43
C LEU A 44 6.52 -3.02 7.72
N ASN A 45 5.85 -1.94 8.14
CA ASN A 45 6.20 -1.20 9.36
C ASN A 45 5.79 -1.92 10.65
N ILE A 46 4.69 -2.68 10.63
CA ILE A 46 4.25 -3.49 11.79
C ILE A 46 5.16 -4.70 11.98
N LEU A 47 5.65 -5.32 10.90
CA LEU A 47 6.61 -6.41 10.99
C LEU A 47 7.95 -5.88 11.53
N ALA A 48 8.15 -6.08 12.83
CA ALA A 48 9.32 -5.62 13.58
C ALA A 48 10.66 -6.03 12.93
N PRO A 49 11.74 -5.23 13.12
CA PRO A 49 13.08 -5.55 12.63
C PRO A 49 13.63 -6.91 13.06
N GLU A 50 13.10 -7.46 14.15
CA GLU A 50 13.50 -8.73 14.75
C GLU A 50 13.01 -9.95 13.94
N GLY A 51 12.03 -9.78 13.04
CA GLY A 51 11.44 -10.87 12.23
C GLY A 51 12.21 -11.24 10.95
N GLY A 52 13.36 -10.60 10.67
CA GLY A 52 14.25 -10.94 9.54
C GLY A 52 14.59 -9.79 8.59
N THR A 53 15.11 -10.16 7.41
CA THR A 53 15.62 -9.20 6.41
C THR A 53 14.55 -8.22 5.91
N ILE A 54 14.97 -7.03 5.48
CA ILE A 54 14.09 -6.01 4.86
C ILE A 54 13.32 -6.60 3.67
N LEU A 55 13.95 -7.51 2.93
CA LEU A 55 13.35 -8.20 1.78
C LEU A 55 12.11 -9.02 2.17
N ARG A 56 12.18 -9.82 3.23
CA ARG A 56 11.04 -10.67 3.66
C ARG A 56 9.83 -9.83 4.05
N ARG A 57 10.06 -8.75 4.79
CA ARG A 57 9.00 -7.84 5.24
C ARG A 57 8.40 -7.06 4.07
N SER A 58 9.23 -6.66 3.11
CA SER A 58 8.76 -6.04 1.87
C SER A 58 7.92 -7.01 1.06
N LEU A 59 8.35 -8.26 0.93
CA LEU A 59 7.59 -9.28 0.23
C LEU A 59 6.24 -9.53 0.89
N ALA A 60 6.19 -9.69 2.22
CA ALA A 60 4.94 -9.89 2.95
C ALA A 60 3.99 -8.68 2.84
N GLY A 61 4.53 -7.47 3.00
CA GLY A 61 3.76 -6.23 2.86
C GLY A 61 3.18 -6.07 1.47
N TYR A 62 4.01 -6.15 0.43
CA TYR A 62 3.53 -6.00 -0.95
C TYR A 62 2.66 -7.17 -1.42
N ALA A 63 2.86 -8.38 -0.92
CA ALA A 63 1.96 -9.50 -1.21
C ALA A 63 0.55 -9.24 -0.66
N LEU A 64 0.44 -8.81 0.61
CA LEU A 64 -0.85 -8.46 1.21
C LEU A 64 -1.49 -7.25 0.52
N GLY A 65 -0.69 -6.23 0.18
CA GLY A 65 -1.14 -5.09 -0.61
C GLY A 65 -1.67 -5.52 -1.98
N ALA A 66 -0.98 -6.41 -2.69
CA ALA A 66 -1.40 -6.92 -3.99
C ALA A 66 -2.69 -7.75 -3.90
N ILE A 67 -2.86 -8.58 -2.86
CA ILE A 67 -4.10 -9.32 -2.61
C ILE A 67 -5.26 -8.34 -2.41
N TYR A 68 -5.06 -7.29 -1.61
CA TYR A 68 -6.07 -6.25 -1.40
C TYR A 68 -6.45 -5.55 -2.71
N VAL A 69 -5.47 -5.16 -3.53
CA VAL A 69 -5.74 -4.53 -4.84
C VAL A 69 -6.49 -5.47 -5.76
N ALA A 70 -6.06 -6.73 -5.87
CA ALA A 70 -6.70 -7.73 -6.70
C ALA A 70 -8.16 -7.94 -6.28
N ALA A 71 -8.43 -8.12 -4.98
CA ALA A 71 -9.77 -8.26 -4.45
C ALA A 71 -10.64 -7.01 -4.75
N GLY A 72 -10.11 -5.81 -4.53
CA GLY A 72 -10.81 -4.57 -4.82
C GLY A 72 -11.12 -4.38 -6.31
N LEU A 73 -10.18 -4.72 -7.19
CA LEU A 73 -10.40 -4.66 -8.64
C LEU A 73 -11.45 -5.68 -9.10
N LEU A 74 -11.46 -6.89 -8.54
CA LEU A 74 -12.49 -7.89 -8.83
C LEU A 74 -13.88 -7.38 -8.39
N LEU A 75 -13.98 -6.80 -7.19
CA LEU A 75 -15.22 -6.21 -6.70
C LEU A 75 -15.71 -5.05 -7.58
N ILE A 76 -14.79 -4.21 -8.08
CA ILE A 76 -15.15 -3.14 -9.03
C ILE A 76 -15.67 -3.73 -10.34
N HIS A 77 -14.98 -4.75 -10.88
CA HIS A 77 -15.32 -5.31 -12.19
C HIS A 77 -16.64 -6.11 -12.20
N PHE A 78 -16.92 -6.85 -11.12
CA PHE A 78 -18.15 -7.65 -11.00
C PHE A 78 -19.30 -6.91 -10.32
N GLY A 79 -19.03 -5.82 -9.62
CA GLY A 79 -20.04 -4.98 -8.96
C GLY A 79 -20.59 -3.86 -9.85
N SER A 80 -19.97 -3.63 -11.02
CA SER A 80 -20.43 -2.70 -12.08
C SER A 80 -21.20 -3.44 -13.16
#